data_AF-A0A9D9LTV7-F1
#
_entry.id   AF-A0A9D9LTV7-F1
#
_cell.length_a   1.000
_cell.length_b   1.000
_cell.length_c   1.000
_cell.angle_alpha   90.00
_cell.angle_beta   90.00
_cell.angle_gamma   90.00
#
_symmetry.space_group_name_H-M   'P 1'
#
loop_
_entity.id
_entity.type
_entity.pdbx_description
1 polymer ?
#
loop_
_entity_poly.entity_id
_entity_poly.type
_entity_poly.pdbx_seq_one_letter_code
_entity_poly.pdbx_strand_id
1 'polypeptide(L)'
;DLAVAMATGEAWFKVPETIEVRLKGEKAPHITGKDVILHLIGEIGVDGALYQALEFTGDVKSLTMTDRLTISNMAIEAGAKNGVFPFDEITKEYVEGRVQVPYEPVNPDADAKYIRTVEIDLSKLRPVVAFPHLPENTKAVADIKDDIKIQQVVIGSCTNGRLEDLQIAAEVLKGKKIHDNVRCIVIPGSQWAYKEAMRLGYVDAFIDAGCVVSCPTCGPCLGGYMGILSAGERCVSTTNRNFRGRMGHVDSEVYLASPYTAACSAIMGKIAEEVR
;
A
#
# COMPACT_ATOMS: atom_id res chain seq x y z
N ASP A 1 -23.31 -14.34 -0.99
CA ASP A 1 -22.45 -14.22 -2.18
C ASP A 1 -21.54 -15.42 -2.38
N LEU A 2 -20.53 -15.64 -1.53
CA LEU A 2 -19.56 -16.74 -1.72
C LEU A 2 -20.22 -18.13 -1.85
N ALA A 3 -21.20 -18.45 -0.98
CA ALA A 3 -21.91 -19.73 -1.04
C ALA A 3 -22.67 -19.92 -2.37
N VAL A 4 -23.24 -18.85 -2.93
CA VAL A 4 -23.93 -18.90 -4.23
C VAL A 4 -22.91 -19.11 -5.33
N ALA A 5 -21.82 -18.33 -5.35
CA ALA A 5 -20.76 -18.47 -6.34
C ALA A 5 -20.12 -19.88 -6.32
N MET A 6 -19.94 -20.48 -5.14
CA MET A 6 -19.46 -21.87 -5.00
C MET A 6 -20.48 -22.91 -5.49
N ALA A 7 -21.77 -22.65 -5.32
CA ALA A 7 -22.84 -23.57 -5.70
C ALA A 7 -23.18 -23.51 -7.20
N THR A 8 -23.12 -22.32 -7.81
CA THR A 8 -23.61 -22.08 -9.18
C THR A 8 -22.51 -21.73 -10.18
N GLY A 9 -21.34 -21.28 -9.72
CA GLY A 9 -20.32 -20.68 -10.58
C GLY A 9 -20.66 -19.27 -11.06
N GLU A 10 -21.72 -18.65 -10.52
CA GLU A 10 -22.25 -17.36 -10.97
C GLU A 10 -22.46 -16.39 -9.80
N ALA A 11 -22.45 -15.09 -10.09
CA ALA A 11 -22.76 -14.04 -9.13
C ALA A 11 -23.46 -12.87 -9.82
N TRP A 12 -24.32 -12.17 -9.07
CA TRP A 12 -25.06 -11.02 -9.55
C TRP A 12 -24.29 -9.74 -9.28
N PHE A 13 -24.07 -8.94 -10.33
CA PHE A 13 -23.41 -7.65 -10.22
C PHE A 13 -24.28 -6.55 -10.83
N LYS A 14 -24.43 -5.44 -10.10
CA LYS A 14 -24.85 -4.17 -10.68
C LYS A 14 -23.61 -3.55 -11.32
N VAL A 15 -23.67 -3.26 -12.63
CA VAL A 15 -22.57 -2.59 -13.34
C VAL A 15 -22.37 -1.20 -12.72
N PRO A 16 -21.17 -0.90 -12.17
CA PRO A 16 -20.88 0.40 -11.59
C PRO A 16 -20.62 1.43 -12.70
N GLU A 17 -20.84 2.71 -12.38
CA GLU A 17 -20.28 3.80 -13.18
C GLU A 17 -18.77 3.93 -12.92
N THR A 18 -18.02 4.47 -13.88
CA THR A 18 -16.55 4.53 -13.81
C THR A 18 -16.02 5.96 -13.69
N ILE A 19 -15.15 6.18 -12.70
CA ILE A 19 -14.30 7.37 -12.59
C ILE A 19 -12.96 7.06 -13.26
N GLU A 20 -12.53 7.92 -14.18
CA GLU A 20 -11.18 7.87 -14.75
C GLU A 20 -10.20 8.52 -13.77
N VAL A 21 -9.13 7.81 -13.41
CA VAL A 21 -7.96 8.38 -12.73
C VAL A 21 -6.82 8.45 -13.74
N ARG A 22 -6.63 9.64 -14.33
CA ARG A 22 -5.65 9.86 -15.38
C ARG A 22 -4.29 10.26 -14.79
N LEU A 23 -3.33 9.36 -14.90
CA LEU A 23 -1.96 9.57 -14.43
C LEU A 23 -1.13 10.29 -15.51
N LYS A 24 -0.34 11.29 -15.10
CA LYS A 24 0.55 12.06 -15.98
C LYS A 24 1.99 12.06 -15.47
N GLY A 25 2.93 11.89 -16.37
CA GLY A 25 4.37 11.92 -16.09
C GLY A 25 4.87 10.65 -15.40
N GLU A 26 6.00 10.78 -14.70
CA GLU A 26 6.68 9.68 -14.01
C GLU A 26 6.92 10.05 -12.55
N LYS A 27 6.79 9.06 -11.66
CA LYS A 27 7.03 9.24 -10.22
C LYS A 27 8.53 9.23 -9.90
N ALA A 28 8.92 9.97 -8.87
CA ALA A 28 10.31 9.91 -8.38
C ALA A 28 10.65 8.51 -7.82
N PRO A 29 11.94 8.09 -7.78
CA PRO A 29 12.32 6.72 -7.42
C PRO A 29 11.83 6.24 -6.04
N HIS A 30 11.72 7.15 -5.06
CA HIS A 30 11.29 6.83 -3.70
C HIS A 30 9.76 6.90 -3.51
N ILE A 31 9.02 7.34 -4.54
CA ILE A 31 7.55 7.34 -4.55
C ILE A 31 7.07 5.97 -5.01
N THR A 32 6.11 5.43 -4.29
CA THR A 32 5.53 4.10 -4.54
C THR A 32 4.05 4.22 -4.88
N GLY A 33 3.43 3.13 -5.35
CA GLY A 33 1.98 3.06 -5.55
C GLY A 33 1.19 3.37 -4.28
N LYS A 34 1.78 3.19 -3.09
CA LYS A 34 1.17 3.57 -1.82
C LYS A 34 0.98 5.08 -1.69
N ASP A 35 1.96 5.86 -2.11
CA ASP A 35 1.88 7.32 -2.08
C ASP A 35 0.87 7.83 -3.11
N VAL A 36 0.82 7.21 -4.30
CA VAL A 36 -0.16 7.53 -5.35
C VAL A 36 -1.60 7.31 -4.84
N ILE A 37 -1.90 6.15 -4.27
CA ILE A 37 -3.26 5.85 -3.83
C ILE A 37 -3.66 6.63 -2.57
N LEU A 38 -2.73 6.89 -1.64
CA LEU A 38 -3.02 7.75 -0.49
C LEU A 38 -3.26 9.21 -0.90
N HIS A 39 -2.54 9.70 -1.91
CA HIS A 39 -2.80 11.00 -2.50
C HIS A 39 -4.21 11.06 -3.11
N LEU A 40 -4.57 10.07 -3.95
CA LEU A 40 -5.91 9.98 -4.53
C LEU A 40 -7.00 9.94 -3.45
N ILE A 41 -6.87 9.07 -2.44
CA ILE A 41 -7.84 8.94 -1.35
C ILE A 41 -7.94 10.26 -0.55
N GLY A 42 -6.81 10.96 -0.35
CA GLY A 42 -6.82 12.28 0.28
C GLY A 42 -7.54 13.36 -0.52
N GLU A 43 -7.53 13.26 -1.86
CA GLU A 43 -8.22 14.19 -2.75
C GLU A 43 -9.72 13.92 -2.83
N ILE A 44 -10.12 12.64 -2.96
CA ILE A 44 -11.52 12.28 -3.23
C ILE A 44 -12.29 11.89 -1.96
N GLY A 45 -11.61 11.57 -0.86
CA GLY A 45 -12.21 11.11 0.39
C GLY A 45 -12.60 9.62 0.40
N VAL A 46 -13.00 9.12 1.58
CA VAL A 46 -13.36 7.69 1.76
C VAL A 46 -14.65 7.26 1.05
N ASP A 47 -15.52 8.21 0.71
CA ASP A 47 -16.75 7.99 -0.08
C ASP A 47 -16.64 8.55 -1.51
N GLY A 48 -15.45 8.99 -1.92
CA GLY A 48 -15.21 9.72 -3.17
C GLY A 48 -15.47 8.94 -4.45
N ALA A 49 -15.57 7.61 -4.35
CA ALA A 49 -15.88 6.68 -5.41
C ALA A 49 -16.96 5.65 -5.01
N LEU A 50 -17.86 6.01 -4.08
CA LEU A 50 -18.87 5.08 -3.54
C LEU A 50 -19.70 4.42 -4.65
N TYR A 51 -19.67 3.08 -4.70
CA TYR A 51 -20.31 2.23 -5.74
C TYR A 51 -19.82 2.44 -7.18
N GLN A 52 -18.71 3.14 -7.38
CA GLN A 52 -18.10 3.39 -8.68
C GLN A 52 -16.83 2.54 -8.86
N ALA A 53 -16.43 2.31 -10.10
CA ALA A 53 -15.12 1.75 -10.43
C ALA A 53 -14.09 2.88 -10.57
N LEU A 54 -12.85 2.63 -10.12
CA LEU A 54 -11.70 3.48 -10.44
C LEU A 54 -10.92 2.83 -11.57
N GLU A 55 -10.92 3.45 -12.75
CA GLU A 55 -10.11 3.01 -13.89
C GLU A 55 -8.90 3.93 -14.06
N PHE A 56 -7.70 3.36 -13.94
CA PHE A 56 -6.44 4.10 -14.01
C PHE A 56 -5.93 4.15 -15.45
N THR A 57 -5.77 5.35 -16.00
CA THR A 57 -5.40 5.60 -17.41
C THR A 57 -4.19 6.55 -17.52
N GLY A 58 -3.75 6.86 -18.75
CA GLY A 58 -2.63 7.76 -19.01
C GLY A 58 -1.27 7.05 -18.92
N ASP A 59 -0.31 7.66 -18.22
CA ASP A 59 1.08 7.20 -18.13
C ASP A 59 1.26 6.00 -17.15
N VAL A 60 0.34 5.04 -17.17
CA VAL A 60 0.33 3.84 -16.30
C VAL A 60 1.55 2.92 -16.50
N LYS A 61 2.25 3.05 -17.63
CA LYS A 61 3.49 2.33 -17.91
C LYS A 61 4.66 2.74 -17.02
N SER A 62 4.55 3.91 -16.36
CA SER A 62 5.53 4.35 -15.36
C SER A 62 5.45 3.60 -14.02
N LEU A 63 4.39 2.80 -13.83
CA LEU A 63 4.13 2.05 -12.60
C LEU A 63 4.49 0.58 -12.75
N THR A 64 5.15 0.00 -11.73
CA THR A 64 5.41 -1.44 -11.68
C THR A 64 4.11 -2.21 -11.37
N MET A 65 4.12 -3.53 -11.54
CA MET A 65 2.98 -4.35 -11.08
C MET A 65 2.77 -4.27 -9.58
N THR A 66 3.83 -4.10 -8.78
CA THR A 66 3.71 -3.89 -7.33
C THR A 66 2.98 -2.59 -7.03
N ASP A 67 3.27 -1.51 -7.76
CA ASP A 67 2.55 -0.25 -7.62
C ASP A 67 1.07 -0.42 -7.97
N ARG A 68 0.76 -1.05 -9.12
CA ARG A 68 -0.62 -1.30 -9.57
C ARG A 68 -1.42 -2.13 -8.59
N LEU A 69 -0.85 -3.22 -8.07
CA LEU A 69 -1.47 -4.06 -7.05
C LEU A 69 -1.72 -3.30 -5.75
N THR A 70 -0.80 -2.41 -5.36
CA THR A 70 -0.96 -1.55 -4.18
C THR A 70 -2.11 -0.57 -4.36
N ILE A 71 -2.17 0.07 -5.52
CA ILE A 71 -3.21 1.04 -5.87
C ILE A 71 -4.59 0.36 -5.95
N SER A 72 -4.72 -0.73 -6.71
CA SER A 72 -5.98 -1.47 -6.83
C SER A 72 -6.44 -2.06 -5.49
N ASN A 73 -5.52 -2.49 -4.62
CA ASN A 73 -5.85 -3.00 -3.29
C ASN A 73 -6.57 -1.97 -2.42
N MET A 74 -6.17 -0.70 -2.53
CA MET A 74 -6.68 0.39 -1.70
C MET A 74 -7.83 1.18 -2.35
N ALA A 75 -8.25 0.83 -3.57
CA ALA A 75 -9.42 1.46 -4.21
C ALA A 75 -10.68 1.41 -3.32
N ILE A 76 -10.86 0.32 -2.57
CA ILE A 76 -11.98 0.16 -1.62
C ILE A 76 -11.95 1.18 -0.48
N GLU A 77 -10.78 1.73 -0.14
CA GLU A 77 -10.64 2.74 0.92
C GLU A 77 -11.10 4.14 0.46
N ALA A 78 -11.37 4.32 -0.84
CA ALA A 78 -12.10 5.46 -1.40
C ALA A 78 -13.59 5.15 -1.67
N GLY A 79 -14.09 4.00 -1.21
CA GLY A 79 -15.47 3.55 -1.42
C GLY A 79 -15.70 2.87 -2.77
N ALA A 80 -14.66 2.72 -3.59
CA ALA A 80 -14.77 2.14 -4.92
C ALA A 80 -15.15 0.65 -4.86
N LYS A 81 -15.96 0.22 -5.84
CA LYS A 81 -16.32 -1.19 -6.03
C LYS A 81 -15.10 -2.03 -6.43
N ASN A 82 -14.22 -1.46 -7.26
CA ASN A 82 -12.93 -2.00 -7.65
C ASN A 82 -11.99 -0.89 -8.16
N GLY A 83 -10.70 -1.22 -8.28
CA GLY A 83 -9.71 -0.42 -9.00
C GLY A 83 -9.05 -1.26 -10.08
N VAL A 84 -9.01 -0.78 -11.32
CA VAL A 84 -8.56 -1.54 -12.49
C VAL A 84 -7.55 -0.76 -13.33
N PHE A 85 -6.54 -1.48 -13.82
CA PHE A 85 -5.57 -0.98 -14.79
C PHE A 85 -5.76 -1.70 -16.13
N PRO A 86 -5.44 -1.05 -17.26
CA PRO A 86 -5.43 -1.72 -18.55
C PRO A 86 -4.38 -2.83 -18.61
N PHE A 87 -4.60 -3.77 -19.52
CA PHE A 87 -3.64 -4.82 -19.85
C PHE A 87 -2.60 -4.27 -20.84
N ASP A 88 -1.33 -4.26 -20.40
CA ASP A 88 -0.17 -3.86 -21.20
C ASP A 88 0.97 -4.88 -21.04
N GLU A 89 2.15 -4.57 -21.61
CA GLU A 89 3.30 -5.48 -21.55
C GLU A 89 3.80 -5.75 -20.12
N ILE A 90 3.65 -4.80 -19.18
CA ILE A 90 4.03 -4.99 -17.77
C ILE A 90 3.10 -6.03 -17.11
N THR A 91 1.79 -5.91 -17.36
CA THR A 91 0.82 -6.91 -16.88
C THR A 91 1.08 -8.27 -17.53
N LYS A 92 1.35 -8.29 -18.85
CA LYS A 92 1.65 -9.49 -19.61
C LYS A 92 2.87 -10.25 -19.07
N GLU A 93 3.98 -9.56 -18.86
CA GLU A 93 5.21 -10.14 -18.27
C GLU A 93 4.94 -10.70 -16.88
N TYR A 94 4.11 -10.03 -16.09
CA TYR A 94 3.75 -10.51 -14.76
C TYR A 94 2.85 -11.75 -14.77
N VAL A 95 1.91 -11.85 -15.70
CA VAL A 95 1.04 -13.05 -15.75
C VAL A 95 1.70 -14.23 -16.47
N GLU A 96 2.71 -13.97 -17.31
CA GLU A 96 3.46 -15.00 -18.02
C GLU A 96 4.08 -16.01 -17.04
N GLY A 97 3.84 -17.30 -17.31
CA GLY A 97 4.27 -18.40 -16.43
C GLY A 97 3.51 -18.54 -15.11
N ARG A 98 2.69 -17.55 -14.71
CA ARG A 98 1.85 -17.59 -13.49
C ARG A 98 0.42 -18.01 -13.77
N VAL A 99 -0.16 -17.52 -14.86
CA VAL A 99 -1.51 -17.87 -15.32
C VAL A 99 -1.40 -18.98 -16.36
N GLN A 100 -1.96 -20.14 -16.07
CA GLN A 100 -1.90 -21.34 -16.93
C GLN A 100 -3.19 -21.61 -17.69
N VAL A 101 -4.23 -20.80 -17.47
CA VAL A 101 -5.52 -20.91 -18.15
C VAL A 101 -5.59 -19.87 -19.28
N PRO A 102 -6.31 -20.16 -20.38
CA PRO A 102 -6.55 -19.17 -21.43
C PRO A 102 -7.24 -17.92 -20.86
N TYR A 103 -6.81 -16.74 -21.32
CA TYR A 103 -7.42 -15.47 -20.98
C TYR A 103 -7.39 -14.54 -22.18
N GLU A 104 -8.35 -13.61 -22.24
CA GLU A 104 -8.42 -12.56 -23.26
C GLU A 104 -8.24 -11.20 -22.57
N PRO A 105 -7.18 -10.44 -22.90
CA PRO A 105 -7.03 -9.07 -22.43
C PRO A 105 -8.20 -8.18 -22.87
N VAL A 106 -8.78 -7.46 -21.93
CA VAL A 106 -9.80 -6.44 -22.18
C VAL A 106 -9.26 -5.09 -21.77
N ASN A 107 -9.39 -4.10 -22.65
CA ASN A 107 -8.94 -2.73 -22.47
C ASN A 107 -10.10 -1.77 -22.75
N PRO A 108 -10.07 -0.55 -22.19
CA PRO A 108 -11.10 0.45 -22.44
C PRO A 108 -11.13 0.85 -23.92
N ASP A 109 -12.35 1.05 -24.44
CA ASP A 109 -12.57 1.60 -25.77
C ASP A 109 -12.12 3.07 -25.84
N ALA A 110 -11.74 3.53 -27.03
CA ALA A 110 -11.27 4.91 -27.23
C ALA A 110 -12.36 5.97 -26.95
N ASP A 111 -13.64 5.59 -27.03
CA ASP A 111 -14.81 6.44 -26.78
C ASP A 111 -15.52 6.11 -25.46
N ALA A 112 -14.85 5.36 -24.56
CA ALA A 112 -15.36 5.06 -23.22
C ALA A 112 -15.75 6.36 -22.47
N LYS A 113 -16.91 6.34 -21.81
CA LYS A 113 -17.45 7.48 -21.09
C LYS A 113 -17.27 7.30 -19.59
N TYR A 114 -16.71 8.33 -18.97
CA TYR A 114 -16.50 8.39 -17.53
C TYR A 114 -17.43 9.43 -16.92
N ILE A 115 -17.92 9.15 -15.71
CA ILE A 115 -18.77 10.09 -14.98
C ILE A 115 -17.98 11.27 -14.39
N ARG A 116 -16.68 11.06 -14.18
CA ARG A 116 -15.72 12.04 -13.65
C ARG A 116 -14.31 11.61 -14.06
N THR A 117 -13.43 12.58 -14.28
CA THR A 117 -11.98 12.38 -14.40
C THR A 117 -11.27 13.07 -13.25
N VAL A 118 -10.33 12.37 -12.62
CA VAL A 118 -9.38 12.90 -11.63
C VAL A 118 -7.99 12.80 -12.25
N GLU A 119 -7.25 13.91 -12.30
CA GLU A 119 -5.90 13.93 -12.90
C GLU A 119 -4.83 13.97 -11.81
N ILE A 120 -3.86 13.05 -11.87
CA ILE A 120 -2.73 13.01 -10.92
C ILE A 120 -1.42 13.18 -11.69
N ASP A 121 -0.66 14.21 -11.34
CA ASP A 121 0.69 14.44 -11.85
C ASP A 121 1.71 13.71 -10.97
N LEU A 122 2.21 12.57 -11.45
CA LEU A 122 3.13 11.70 -10.73
C LEU A 122 4.46 12.39 -10.40
N SER A 123 4.88 13.37 -11.21
CA SER A 123 6.14 14.09 -11.01
C SER A 123 6.12 15.06 -9.83
N LYS A 124 4.92 15.46 -9.39
CA LYS A 124 4.70 16.37 -8.26
C LYS A 124 4.44 15.64 -6.94
N LEU A 125 4.28 14.32 -6.98
CA LEU A 125 4.03 13.53 -5.78
C LEU A 125 5.23 13.58 -4.83
N ARG A 126 4.91 13.67 -3.55
CA ARG A 126 5.85 13.59 -2.43
C ARG A 126 5.44 12.43 -1.53
N PRO A 127 6.34 11.92 -0.67
CA PRO A 127 5.95 10.97 0.36
C PRO A 127 4.79 11.50 1.20
N VAL A 128 3.77 10.68 1.37
CA VAL A 128 2.57 11.04 2.14
C VAL A 128 2.32 10.04 3.25
N VAL A 129 1.61 10.51 4.28
CA VAL A 129 1.13 9.68 5.38
C VAL A 129 -0.35 9.93 5.62
N ALA A 130 -1.13 8.86 5.74
CA ALA A 130 -2.52 8.94 6.15
C ALA A 130 -2.63 8.89 7.67
N PHE A 131 -3.10 9.98 8.26
CA PHE A 131 -3.26 10.13 9.70
C PHE A 131 -4.49 9.35 10.20
N PRO A 132 -4.49 8.94 11.47
CA PRO A 132 -5.68 8.34 12.08
C PRO A 132 -6.88 9.31 12.03
N HIS A 133 -8.12 8.82 12.04
CA HIS A 133 -8.54 7.41 12.01
C HIS A 133 -9.12 6.98 10.66
N LEU A 134 -8.91 7.77 9.59
CA LEU A 134 -9.41 7.47 8.26
C LEU A 134 -8.32 7.69 7.20
N PRO A 135 -8.23 6.84 6.17
CA PRO A 135 -7.22 6.98 5.12
C PRO A 135 -7.26 8.30 4.34
N GLU A 136 -8.38 9.04 4.34
CA GLU A 136 -8.51 10.34 3.68
C GLU A 136 -7.74 11.48 4.37
N ASN A 137 -7.31 11.31 5.62
CA ASN A 137 -6.52 12.32 6.34
C ASN A 137 -5.05 12.28 5.89
N THR A 138 -4.81 12.38 4.59
CA THR A 138 -3.49 12.30 3.97
C THR A 138 -2.78 13.64 4.04
N LYS A 139 -1.51 13.62 4.46
CA LYS A 139 -0.64 14.80 4.50
C LYS A 139 0.71 14.45 3.88
N ALA A 140 1.33 15.38 3.16
CA ALA A 140 2.72 15.24 2.77
C ALA A 140 3.61 15.27 4.03
N VAL A 141 4.61 14.39 4.07
CA VAL A 141 5.48 14.28 5.25
C VAL A 141 6.21 15.61 5.52
N ALA A 142 6.67 16.29 4.48
CA ALA A 142 7.29 17.62 4.54
C ALA A 142 6.44 18.70 5.24
N ASP A 143 5.10 18.57 5.21
CA ASP A 143 4.19 19.59 5.76
C ASP A 143 3.88 19.34 7.25
N ILE A 144 4.33 18.21 7.81
CA ILE A 144 4.12 17.84 9.21
C ILE A 144 5.10 18.63 10.09
N LYS A 145 4.55 19.58 10.86
CA LYS A 145 5.34 20.42 11.79
C LYS A 145 5.53 19.77 13.16
N ASP A 146 4.63 18.87 13.54
CA ASP A 146 4.62 18.23 14.85
C ASP A 146 5.65 17.10 14.93
N ASP A 147 6.29 16.96 16.08
CA ASP A 147 7.21 15.85 16.36
C ASP A 147 6.43 14.58 16.75
N ILE A 148 5.86 13.91 15.75
CA ILE A 148 5.01 12.72 15.96
C ILE A 148 5.90 11.49 16.22
N LYS A 149 6.27 11.30 17.49
CA LYS A 149 6.99 10.12 17.97
C LYS A 149 6.15 8.87 17.85
N ILE A 150 6.80 7.75 17.54
CA ILE A 150 6.15 6.46 17.33
C ILE A 150 6.81 5.37 18.19
N GLN A 151 6.07 4.28 18.43
CA GLN A 151 6.54 3.13 19.21
C GLN A 151 6.68 1.88 18.34
N GLN A 152 6.00 1.84 17.19
CA GLN A 152 5.99 0.70 16.30
C GLN A 152 6.08 1.10 14.83
N VAL A 153 6.78 0.29 14.04
CA VAL A 153 6.69 0.29 12.60
C VAL A 153 6.32 -1.11 12.11
N VAL A 154 5.37 -1.20 11.19
CA VAL A 154 5.01 -2.45 10.50
C VAL A 154 5.25 -2.28 9.01
N ILE A 155 6.19 -3.05 8.47
CA ILE A 155 6.50 -3.11 7.04
C ILE A 155 6.07 -4.48 6.55
N GLY A 156 5.14 -4.54 5.61
CA GLY A 156 4.61 -5.79 5.10
C GLY A 156 3.13 -5.99 5.36
N SER A 157 2.39 -6.28 4.30
CA SER A 157 0.96 -6.60 4.31
C SER A 157 0.53 -7.13 2.94
N CYS A 158 -0.78 -7.34 2.71
CA CYS A 158 -1.29 -7.55 1.35
C CYS A 158 -1.06 -6.34 0.43
N THR A 159 -0.96 -5.14 1.03
CA THR A 159 -0.78 -3.86 0.34
C THR A 159 0.68 -3.65 -0.04
N ASN A 160 1.62 -3.91 0.87
CA ASN A 160 3.05 -3.64 0.66
C ASN A 160 3.97 -4.68 1.32
N GLY A 161 3.82 -5.95 0.94
CA GLY A 161 4.67 -7.06 1.42
C GLY A 161 5.30 -7.88 0.29
N ARG A 162 5.30 -7.37 -0.94
CA ARG A 162 5.93 -8.05 -2.09
C ARG A 162 7.45 -7.89 -2.01
N LEU A 163 8.16 -8.64 -2.85
CA LEU A 163 9.63 -8.61 -2.85
C LEU A 163 10.18 -7.20 -3.09
N GLU A 164 9.59 -6.43 -4.00
CA GLU A 164 9.96 -5.03 -4.29
C GLU A 164 9.74 -4.13 -3.06
N ASP A 165 8.62 -4.29 -2.32
CA ASP A 165 8.38 -3.54 -1.08
C ASP A 165 9.45 -3.83 -0.01
N LEU A 166 9.82 -5.11 0.12
CA LEU A 166 10.86 -5.56 1.04
C LEU A 166 12.23 -5.03 0.60
N GLN A 167 12.53 -5.01 -0.69
CA GLN A 167 13.76 -4.44 -1.23
C GLN A 167 13.88 -2.96 -0.86
N ILE A 168 12.83 -2.15 -1.10
CA ILE A 168 12.83 -0.72 -0.75
C ILE A 168 13.14 -0.52 0.73
N ALA A 169 12.48 -1.27 1.61
CA ALA A 169 12.74 -1.19 3.05
C ALA A 169 14.16 -1.64 3.40
N ALA A 170 14.66 -2.72 2.79
CA ALA A 170 15.98 -3.26 3.06
C ALA A 170 17.09 -2.28 2.64
N GLU A 171 16.94 -1.62 1.49
CA GLU A 171 17.89 -0.61 1.00
C GLU A 171 18.01 0.58 1.95
N VAL A 172 16.88 1.03 2.52
CA VAL A 172 16.87 2.10 3.53
C VAL A 172 17.50 1.65 4.84
N LEU A 173 17.21 0.42 5.29
CA LEU A 173 17.64 -0.10 6.60
C LEU A 173 19.08 -0.63 6.63
N LYS A 174 19.64 -1.00 5.47
CA LYS A 174 20.97 -1.61 5.38
C LYS A 174 22.06 -0.73 5.99
N GLY A 175 22.80 -1.31 6.95
CA GLY A 175 23.90 -0.62 7.64
C GLY A 175 23.45 0.43 8.65
N LYS A 176 22.15 0.52 8.95
CA LYS A 176 21.58 1.43 9.95
C LYS A 176 21.01 0.64 11.12
N LYS A 177 20.51 1.35 12.15
CA LYS A 177 19.84 0.76 13.32
C LYS A 177 18.48 1.42 13.51
N ILE A 178 17.49 0.62 13.87
CA ILE A 178 16.18 1.11 14.29
C ILE A 178 16.35 1.92 15.58
N HIS A 179 15.52 2.96 15.73
CA HIS A 179 15.52 3.79 16.93
C HIS A 179 15.19 2.96 18.19
N ASP A 180 15.89 3.18 19.32
CA ASP A 180 15.80 2.35 20.54
C ASP A 180 14.37 2.19 21.10
N ASN A 181 13.54 3.21 20.91
CA ASN A 181 12.14 3.22 21.38
C ASN A 181 11.12 2.70 20.34
N VAL A 182 11.58 2.16 19.21
CA VAL A 182 10.71 1.66 18.14
C VAL A 182 10.92 0.17 17.93
N ARG A 183 9.82 -0.58 17.95
CA ARG A 183 9.81 -1.96 17.44
C ARG A 183 9.45 -1.96 15.96
N CYS A 184 10.38 -2.38 15.11
CA CYS A 184 10.14 -2.53 13.68
C CYS A 184 9.84 -4.00 13.36
N ILE A 185 8.67 -4.27 12.78
CA ILE A 185 8.20 -5.61 12.45
C ILE A 185 8.08 -5.72 10.93
N VAL A 186 8.80 -6.68 10.34
CA VAL A 186 8.79 -6.93 8.90
C VAL A 186 8.03 -8.22 8.61
N ILE A 187 7.04 -8.15 7.71
CA ILE A 187 6.09 -9.23 7.42
C ILE A 187 6.04 -9.47 5.90
N PRO A 188 6.84 -10.40 5.35
CA PRO A 188 6.76 -10.76 3.94
C PRO A 188 5.33 -11.22 3.57
N GLY A 189 4.81 -10.76 2.44
CA GLY A 189 3.42 -10.99 2.03
C GLY A 189 3.12 -12.41 1.54
N SER A 190 4.15 -13.22 1.29
CA SER A 190 4.01 -14.62 0.90
C SER A 190 5.25 -15.44 1.27
N GLN A 191 5.13 -16.76 1.27
CA GLN A 191 6.26 -17.68 1.46
C GLN A 191 7.33 -17.52 0.36
N TRP A 192 6.91 -17.27 -0.87
CA TRP A 192 7.83 -17.02 -1.98
C TRP A 192 8.63 -15.74 -1.75
N ALA A 193 7.94 -14.63 -1.43
CA ALA A 193 8.59 -13.34 -1.18
C ALA A 193 9.55 -13.42 0.02
N TYR A 194 9.18 -14.15 1.07
CA TYR A 194 10.07 -14.40 2.21
C TYR A 194 11.35 -15.13 1.75
N LYS A 195 11.21 -16.32 1.13
CA LYS A 195 12.38 -17.11 0.71
C LYS A 195 13.30 -16.35 -0.21
N GLU A 196 12.73 -15.58 -1.14
CA GLU A 196 13.52 -14.77 -2.06
C GLU A 196 14.20 -13.59 -1.37
N ALA A 197 13.53 -12.92 -0.44
CA ALA A 197 14.13 -11.88 0.39
C ALA A 197 15.29 -12.42 1.27
N MET A 198 15.20 -13.67 1.74
CA MET A 198 16.33 -14.34 2.41
C MET A 198 17.48 -14.58 1.44
N ARG A 199 17.20 -15.12 0.26
CA ARG A 199 18.23 -15.41 -0.77
C ARG A 199 19.00 -14.16 -1.19
N LEU A 200 18.31 -13.01 -1.26
CA LEU A 200 18.87 -11.71 -1.63
C LEU A 200 19.51 -10.96 -0.45
N GLY A 201 19.46 -11.51 0.77
CA GLY A 201 20.06 -10.90 1.97
C GLY A 201 19.25 -9.73 2.56
N TYR A 202 18.00 -9.52 2.14
CA TYR A 202 17.13 -8.49 2.72
C TYR A 202 16.76 -8.83 4.17
N VAL A 203 16.53 -10.12 4.45
CA VAL A 203 16.22 -10.58 5.81
C VAL A 203 17.39 -10.33 6.76
N ASP A 204 18.63 -10.54 6.31
CA ASP A 204 19.82 -10.23 7.10
C ASP A 204 19.90 -8.73 7.37
N ALA A 205 19.67 -7.88 6.36
CA ALA A 205 19.63 -6.42 6.55
C ALA A 205 18.56 -5.98 7.57
N PHE A 206 17.40 -6.62 7.59
CA PHE A 206 16.36 -6.33 8.59
C PHE A 206 16.79 -6.73 10.00
N ILE A 207 17.33 -7.94 10.17
CA ILE A 207 17.79 -8.45 11.47
C ILE A 207 18.96 -7.60 11.98
N ASP A 208 19.92 -7.28 11.11
CA ASP A 208 21.07 -6.44 11.44
C ASP A 208 20.63 -5.03 11.85
N ALA A 209 19.57 -4.48 11.25
CA ALA A 209 19.02 -3.20 11.68
C ALA A 209 18.30 -3.25 13.04
N GLY A 210 17.98 -4.45 13.54
CA GLY A 210 17.24 -4.66 14.79
C GLY A 210 15.73 -4.86 14.59
N CYS A 211 15.30 -5.19 13.37
CA CYS A 211 13.90 -5.52 13.10
C CYS A 211 13.59 -6.96 13.53
N VAL A 212 12.31 -7.22 13.82
CA VAL A 212 11.78 -8.57 13.96
C VAL A 212 11.14 -8.99 12.64
N VAL A 213 11.57 -10.11 12.07
CA VAL A 213 10.99 -10.66 10.83
C VAL A 213 10.00 -11.78 11.18
N SER A 214 8.75 -11.63 10.77
CA SER A 214 7.67 -12.59 11.01
C SER A 214 7.46 -13.53 9.83
N CYS A 215 6.84 -14.70 10.05
CA CYS A 215 6.23 -15.48 8.98
C CYS A 215 5.13 -14.68 8.24
N PRO A 216 4.81 -15.04 6.98
CA PRO A 216 3.78 -14.38 6.20
C PRO A 216 2.40 -14.52 6.86
N THR A 217 1.77 -13.39 7.17
CA THR A 217 0.48 -13.32 7.86
C THR A 217 -0.23 -12.00 7.53
N CYS A 218 -1.51 -11.90 7.91
CA CYS A 218 -2.24 -10.63 7.88
C CYS A 218 -2.12 -9.85 9.21
N GLY A 219 -1.47 -10.38 10.25
CA GLY A 219 -1.26 -9.62 11.49
C GLY A 219 -0.34 -8.41 11.29
N PRO A 220 -0.53 -7.27 11.99
CA PRO A 220 -1.59 -6.98 12.95
C PRO A 220 -2.84 -6.32 12.32
N CYS A 221 -3.10 -6.49 11.01
CA CYS A 221 -4.14 -5.73 10.28
C CYS A 221 -5.54 -5.77 10.91
N LEU A 222 -5.89 -6.80 11.68
CA LEU A 222 -7.19 -6.95 12.34
C LEU A 222 -7.07 -7.08 13.88
N GLY A 223 -5.99 -6.57 14.46
CA GLY A 223 -5.78 -6.58 15.92
C GLY A 223 -5.34 -7.94 16.47
N GLY A 224 -4.82 -8.82 15.61
CA GLY A 224 -4.32 -10.13 16.01
C GLY A 224 -2.92 -10.40 15.44
N TYR A 225 -2.14 -11.20 16.18
CA TYR A 225 -0.82 -11.71 15.81
C TYR A 225 0.26 -10.62 15.58
N MET A 226 1.32 -10.65 16.41
CA MET A 226 2.53 -9.80 16.40
C MET A 226 2.32 -8.29 16.18
N GLY A 227 2.76 -7.47 17.16
CA GLY A 227 2.67 -6.01 17.03
C GLY A 227 1.30 -5.43 17.38
N ILE A 228 0.61 -6.05 18.33
CA ILE A 228 -0.61 -5.50 18.92
C ILE A 228 -0.26 -4.20 19.65
N LEU A 229 -0.99 -3.12 19.37
CA LEU A 229 -0.77 -1.82 20.00
C LEU A 229 -1.45 -1.71 21.36
N SER A 230 -0.74 -1.12 22.31
CA SER A 230 -1.24 -0.74 23.63
C SER A 230 -1.88 0.66 23.60
N ALA A 231 -2.51 1.06 24.70
CA ALA A 231 -3.13 2.38 24.82
C ALA A 231 -2.10 3.51 24.63
N GLY A 232 -2.41 4.48 23.77
CA GLY A 232 -1.55 5.63 23.48
C GLY A 232 -0.36 5.35 22.55
N GLU A 233 -0.18 4.10 22.10
CA GLU A 233 0.89 3.78 21.16
C GLU A 233 0.56 4.23 19.74
N ARG A 234 1.58 4.69 19.03
CA ARG A 234 1.54 5.10 17.63
C ARG A 234 2.33 4.16 16.75
N CYS A 235 1.73 3.75 15.63
CA CYS A 235 2.35 2.90 14.64
C CYS A 235 2.38 3.56 13.27
N VAL A 236 3.54 3.57 12.61
CA VAL A 236 3.59 3.75 11.14
C VAL A 236 3.46 2.38 10.49
N SER A 237 2.56 2.23 9.53
CA SER A 237 2.23 0.93 8.95
C SER A 237 2.07 1.01 7.43
N THR A 238 2.58 -0.01 6.74
CA THR A 238 2.36 -0.21 5.31
C THR A 238 1.13 -1.07 5.00
N THR A 239 0.20 -1.15 5.95
CA THR A 239 -1.14 -1.76 5.76
C THR A 239 -2.10 -0.77 5.13
N ASN A 240 -3.35 -1.17 4.86
CA ASN A 240 -4.35 -0.35 4.17
C ASN A 240 -5.33 0.40 5.10
N ARG A 241 -5.41 0.07 6.39
CA ARG A 241 -6.47 0.58 7.27
C ARG A 241 -5.94 1.10 8.60
N ASN A 242 -6.44 2.26 9.03
CA ASN A 242 -6.03 2.93 10.26
C ASN A 242 -7.21 3.35 11.18
N PHE A 243 -8.33 2.64 11.08
CA PHE A 243 -9.49 2.86 11.96
C PHE A 243 -9.13 2.72 13.45
N ARG A 244 -9.92 3.34 14.31
CA ARG A 244 -9.74 3.25 15.77
C ARG A 244 -9.77 1.78 16.23
N GLY A 245 -8.76 1.35 17.00
CA GLY A 245 -8.63 -0.02 17.50
C GLY A 245 -8.25 -1.06 16.45
N ARG A 246 -7.80 -0.64 15.25
CA ARG A 246 -7.54 -1.58 14.15
C ARG A 246 -6.41 -2.57 14.41
N MET A 247 -5.38 -2.14 15.14
CA MET A 247 -4.18 -2.94 15.44
C MET A 247 -4.04 -3.30 16.92
N GLY A 248 -5.08 -3.09 17.73
CA GLY A 248 -5.01 -3.35 19.17
C GLY A 248 -5.93 -2.44 19.95
N HIS A 249 -5.39 -1.74 20.95
CA HIS A 249 -6.19 -0.90 21.84
C HIS A 249 -6.91 0.22 21.08
N VAL A 250 -8.12 0.59 21.54
CA VAL A 250 -8.95 1.63 20.92
C VAL A 250 -8.33 3.04 20.98
N ASP A 251 -7.37 3.25 21.88
CA ASP A 251 -6.64 4.53 22.01
C ASP A 251 -5.26 4.46 21.35
N SER A 252 -5.00 3.45 20.52
CA SER A 252 -3.83 3.40 19.66
C SER A 252 -4.09 4.14 18.34
N GLU A 253 -3.01 4.63 17.74
CA GLU A 253 -3.04 5.42 16.50
C GLU A 253 -2.21 4.73 15.42
N VAL A 254 -2.76 4.64 14.22
CA VAL A 254 -2.09 4.03 13.06
C VAL A 254 -1.95 5.08 11.96
N TYR A 255 -0.75 5.20 11.43
CA TYR A 255 -0.38 6.10 10.34
C TYR A 255 -0.01 5.27 9.13
N LEU A 256 -0.73 5.43 8.02
CA LEU A 256 -0.46 4.62 6.83
C LEU A 256 0.60 5.29 5.97
N ALA A 257 1.61 4.53 5.56
CA ALA A 257 2.74 5.06 4.79
C ALA A 257 3.27 4.03 3.79
N SER A 258 4.10 4.48 2.84
CA SER A 258 4.87 3.60 1.96
C SER A 258 5.96 2.83 2.73
N PRO A 259 6.49 1.72 2.17
CA PRO A 259 7.65 1.03 2.75
C PRO A 259 8.85 1.94 2.96
N TYR A 260 9.08 2.89 2.05
CA TYR A 260 10.15 3.87 2.15
C TYR A 260 9.97 4.77 3.39
N THR A 261 8.81 5.45 3.49
CA THR A 261 8.50 6.33 4.62
C THR A 261 8.45 5.55 5.94
N ALA A 262 7.94 4.32 5.94
CA ALA A 262 7.94 3.45 7.12
C ALA A 262 9.36 3.11 7.59
N ALA A 263 10.25 2.74 6.68
CA ALA A 263 11.65 2.44 6.99
C ALA A 263 12.41 3.68 7.51
N CYS A 264 12.24 4.84 6.87
CA CYS A 264 12.79 6.11 7.35
C CYS A 264 12.28 6.43 8.76
N SER A 265 10.98 6.27 8.99
CA SER A 265 10.36 6.53 10.29
C SER A 265 10.87 5.59 11.39
N ALA A 266 11.16 4.33 11.05
CA ALA A 266 11.67 3.34 11.98
C ALA A 266 13.07 3.71 12.51
N ILE A 267 13.93 4.25 11.65
CA ILE A 267 15.27 4.73 12.04
C ILE A 267 15.17 6.03 12.85
N MET A 268 14.26 6.94 12.46
CA MET A 268 14.18 8.26 13.07
C MET A 268 13.38 8.30 14.39
N GLY A 269 12.61 7.26 14.71
CA GLY A 269 11.78 7.21 15.93
C GLY A 269 10.49 8.04 15.85
N LYS A 270 10.17 8.54 14.66
CA LYS A 270 9.05 9.46 14.37
C LYS A 270 8.72 9.43 12.89
N ILE A 271 7.57 10.00 12.49
CA ILE A 271 7.22 10.12 11.07
C ILE A 271 8.29 10.93 10.32
N ALA A 272 8.91 10.31 9.31
CA ALA A 272 10.00 10.89 8.53
C ALA A 272 10.03 10.36 7.10
N GLU A 273 10.51 11.19 6.17
CA GLU A 273 10.74 10.83 4.76
C GLU A 273 12.21 10.78 4.38
N GLU A 274 13.13 11.13 5.28
CA GLU A 274 14.57 11.07 5.07
C GLU A 274 15.29 10.59 6.33
N VAL A 275 16.42 9.92 6.14
CA VAL A 275 17.30 9.50 7.23
C VAL A 275 18.55 10.39 7.19
N ARG A 276 18.80 11.12 8.29
CA ARG A 276 20.01 11.94 8.45
C ARG A 276 21.26 11.10 8.68
#